data_AF-A0A3P1SXI1-F1
#
_entry.id   AF-A0A3P1SXI1-F1
#
_cell.length_a   1.000
_cell.length_b   1.000
_cell.length_c   1.000
_cell.angle_alpha   90.00
_cell.angle_beta   90.00
_cell.angle_gamma   90.00
#
_symmetry.space_group_name_H-M   'P 1'
#
loop_
_entity.id
_entity.type
_entity.pdbx_description
1 polymer ?
#
loop_
_entity_poly.entity_id
_entity_poly.type
_entity_poly.pdbx_seq_one_letter_code
_entity_poly.pdbx_strand_id
1 'polypeptide(L)'
;MTETDMYVCAVQQKAVKAREGEWKPLGKGLFRDDIVTALYLVDNYEFEVDMEESLSTPGLYRLVTPYKNYPMSPATPDTDTYMEVDATDPDHVFFRRYDTGMNWGNGNIIVNSMAGDYYDLGKFNAAIAEGICGTLKEGIITFPTRTLLVLDGTVPSDKGYKIANVNSKFRLKLPGTPDLDVVAAVEGKVDEGDKSFISVNFTIGKDVEKIKIAMFEGEYNQNMADNIVNGSVTSAEMTKSGKHLFPYEKDGVFTFVAVPYYKGNVRTAIYLTKELSYLHEGWKDIGTAFYTEGYLADCTVDMGLEVVTTEVQVQESTEHPRLFRLVDPYGLNYRYSTEQNYDTSHPYYMEIDVADPNRVVIHKMEYGCGLVFNAGTMQLWSRADRYLTEGTKTKEEIEEMNLYGKCNGKVITFPNEALCIKFIDVVDTWYWANLKGSFKLVLPVDVTANISGVDNDLTYPVEYFTLEGVKVGKESLSPGIYIKKQGSKSSKVIIK
;
A
#
# COMPACT_ATOMS: atom_id res chain seq x y z
N MET A 1 -10.25 14.89 12.86
CA MET A 1 -11.09 14.11 13.80
C MET A 1 -12.55 14.48 13.57
N THR A 2 -13.24 13.73 12.71
CA THR A 2 -14.68 13.86 12.46
C THR A 2 -15.46 13.09 13.53
N GLU A 3 -16.73 13.43 13.76
CA GLU A 3 -17.62 12.92 14.83
C GLU A 3 -17.89 11.38 14.84
N THR A 4 -17.24 10.59 13.98
CA THR A 4 -17.58 9.18 13.69
C THR A 4 -16.84 8.11 14.51
N ASP A 5 -15.90 8.47 15.38
CA ASP A 5 -15.05 7.50 16.13
C ASP A 5 -15.30 7.44 17.65
N MET A 6 -16.39 8.07 18.11
CA MET A 6 -16.76 8.09 19.53
C MET A 6 -17.96 7.17 19.82
N TYR A 7 -17.89 6.42 20.91
CA TYR A 7 -18.94 5.56 21.42
C TYR A 7 -19.48 6.09 22.75
N VAL A 8 -20.79 6.37 22.81
CA VAL A 8 -21.45 6.81 24.04
C VAL A 8 -21.81 5.60 24.90
N CYS A 9 -20.93 5.29 25.85
CA CYS A 9 -21.13 4.23 26.85
C CYS A 9 -22.21 4.62 27.88
N ALA A 10 -22.94 3.64 28.38
CA ALA A 10 -23.91 3.90 29.42
C ALA A 10 -23.25 4.22 30.76
N VAL A 11 -23.60 5.40 31.30
CA VAL A 11 -23.29 5.90 32.66
C VAL A 11 -21.87 5.52 33.10
N GLN A 12 -20.88 6.41 32.98
CA GLN A 12 -19.47 6.20 33.39
C GLN A 12 -19.29 5.34 34.67
N GLN A 13 -19.38 4.02 34.56
CA GLN A 13 -19.37 3.15 35.73
C GLN A 13 -17.94 3.02 36.21
N LYS A 14 -17.73 2.96 37.52
CA LYS A 14 -16.40 2.65 38.07
C LYS A 14 -15.91 1.32 37.48
N ALA A 15 -14.60 1.18 37.35
CA ALA A 15 -13.99 -0.10 36.94
C ALA A 15 -14.64 -1.25 37.73
N VAL A 16 -15.03 -2.30 37.00
CA VAL A 16 -15.71 -3.42 37.63
C VAL A 16 -14.66 -4.24 38.36
N LYS A 17 -14.85 -4.44 39.67
CA LYS A 17 -14.00 -5.37 40.41
C LYS A 17 -14.22 -6.76 39.84
N ALA A 18 -13.13 -7.52 39.69
CA ALA A 18 -13.23 -8.93 39.35
C ALA A 18 -14.13 -9.66 40.35
N ARG A 19 -14.90 -10.64 39.86
CA ARG A 19 -15.77 -11.50 40.64
C ARG A 19 -14.94 -12.25 41.68
N GLU A 20 -15.43 -12.25 42.92
CA GLU A 20 -14.88 -13.09 43.98
C GLU A 20 -15.17 -14.57 43.67
N GLY A 21 -14.22 -15.45 43.98
CA GLY A 21 -14.35 -16.88 43.71
C GLY A 21 -13.03 -17.61 43.80
N GLU A 22 -13.08 -18.94 43.65
CA GLU A 22 -11.88 -19.76 43.53
C GLU A 22 -11.45 -19.85 42.05
N TRP A 23 -10.15 -19.68 41.82
CA TRP A 23 -9.55 -19.63 40.48
C TRP A 23 -8.42 -20.63 40.41
N LYS A 24 -8.29 -21.31 39.26
CA LYS A 24 -7.15 -22.17 38.98
C LYS A 24 -6.21 -21.50 37.97
N PRO A 25 -4.88 -21.60 38.16
CA PRO A 25 -3.92 -21.24 37.13
C PRO A 25 -4.20 -22.03 35.84
N LEU A 26 -4.35 -21.31 34.73
CA LEU A 26 -4.46 -21.89 33.39
C LEU A 26 -3.09 -21.91 32.69
N GLY A 27 -2.20 -20.97 33.05
CA GLY A 27 -0.85 -20.83 32.51
C GLY A 27 -0.67 -19.54 31.73
N LYS A 28 0.35 -19.49 30.88
CA LYS A 28 0.66 -18.33 30.03
C LYS A 28 -0.07 -18.40 28.69
N GLY A 29 -0.87 -17.38 28.41
CA GLY A 29 -1.45 -17.11 27.10
C GLY A 29 -0.68 -16.01 26.37
N LEU A 30 -1.10 -15.69 25.14
CA LEU A 30 -0.60 -14.54 24.38
C LEU A 30 -1.70 -13.53 24.20
N PHE A 31 -1.41 -12.27 24.53
CA PHE A 31 -2.30 -11.14 24.34
C PHE A 31 -1.72 -10.19 23.30
N ARG A 32 -2.45 -10.00 22.20
CA ARG A 32 -2.20 -8.98 21.18
C ARG A 32 -3.17 -7.84 21.36
N ASP A 33 -2.63 -6.68 21.71
CA ASP A 33 -3.42 -5.47 21.91
C ASP A 33 -3.72 -4.80 20.57
N ASP A 34 -4.99 -4.49 20.34
CA ASP A 34 -5.46 -3.56 19.30
C ASP A 34 -6.43 -2.54 19.91
N ILE A 35 -6.23 -2.22 21.20
CA ILE A 35 -7.09 -1.34 21.98
C ILE A 35 -6.35 -0.06 22.34
N VAL A 36 -5.24 -0.21 23.07
CA VAL A 36 -4.37 0.90 23.48
C VAL A 36 -3.54 1.37 22.29
N THR A 37 -3.10 0.45 21.43
CA THR A 37 -2.37 0.79 20.20
C THR A 37 -3.19 1.75 19.30
N ALA A 38 -4.52 1.61 19.28
CA ALA A 38 -5.43 2.48 18.55
C ALA A 38 -5.39 3.95 19.02
N LEU A 39 -4.96 4.23 20.26
CA LEU A 39 -4.81 5.60 20.76
C LEU A 39 -3.52 6.28 20.29
N TYR A 40 -2.46 5.50 20.04
CA TYR A 40 -1.09 6.02 19.91
C TYR A 40 -0.41 5.64 18.61
N LEU A 41 -1.12 5.00 17.66
CA LEU A 41 -0.63 4.63 16.33
C LEU A 41 0.70 3.85 16.39
N VAL A 42 0.80 2.94 17.36
CA VAL A 42 1.95 2.04 17.54
C VAL A 42 1.60 0.64 17.04
N ASP A 43 2.63 -0.18 16.80
CA ASP A 43 2.45 -1.57 16.35
C ASP A 43 1.61 -2.41 17.32
N ASN A 44 0.85 -3.36 16.78
CA ASN A 44 0.09 -4.34 17.57
C ASN A 44 1.02 -5.37 18.20
N TYR A 45 1.51 -5.08 19.41
CA TYR A 45 2.36 -6.00 20.16
C TYR A 45 1.59 -7.22 20.64
N GLU A 46 2.23 -8.39 20.55
CA GLU A 46 1.77 -9.63 21.18
C GLU A 46 2.77 -10.04 22.27
N PHE A 47 2.26 -10.27 23.49
CA PHE A 47 3.09 -10.53 24.66
C PHE A 47 2.42 -11.55 25.59
N GLU A 48 3.21 -12.17 26.46
CA GLU A 48 2.71 -13.18 27.39
C GLU A 48 1.89 -12.56 28.53
N VAL A 49 0.80 -13.23 28.88
CA VAL A 49 -0.04 -12.89 30.02
C VAL A 49 -0.37 -14.14 30.83
N ASP A 50 -0.27 -14.04 32.16
CA ASP A 50 -0.73 -15.11 33.04
C ASP A 50 -2.26 -15.14 33.06
N MET A 51 -2.84 -16.33 32.95
CA MET A 51 -4.28 -16.52 32.87
C MET A 51 -4.76 -17.52 33.90
N GLU A 52 -5.97 -17.29 34.40
CA GLU A 52 -6.69 -18.17 35.31
C GLU A 52 -8.09 -18.43 34.78
N GLU A 53 -8.65 -19.58 35.15
CA GLU A 53 -10.04 -19.95 34.86
C GLU A 53 -10.80 -20.13 36.17
N SER A 54 -12.05 -19.68 36.20
CA SER A 54 -12.92 -19.88 37.36
C SER A 54 -13.15 -21.38 37.61
N LEU A 55 -13.05 -21.80 38.88
CA LEU A 55 -13.37 -23.18 39.27
C LEU A 55 -14.88 -23.47 39.26
N SER A 56 -15.71 -22.44 39.43
CA SER A 56 -17.17 -22.57 39.49
C SER A 56 -17.87 -22.24 38.17
N THR A 57 -17.22 -21.49 37.27
CA THR A 57 -17.80 -21.02 36.00
C THR A 57 -16.85 -21.33 34.84
N PRO A 58 -16.86 -22.56 34.29
CA PRO A 58 -16.03 -22.92 33.14
C PRO A 58 -16.24 -21.96 31.96
N GLY A 59 -15.15 -21.54 31.30
CA GLY A 59 -15.19 -20.52 30.24
C GLY A 59 -15.14 -19.06 30.73
N LEU A 60 -15.19 -18.81 32.05
CA LEU A 60 -14.86 -17.49 32.61
C LEU A 60 -13.36 -17.43 32.91
N TYR A 61 -12.66 -16.59 32.16
CA TYR A 61 -11.21 -16.38 32.31
C TYR A 61 -10.91 -15.04 32.97
N ARG A 62 -9.75 -14.95 33.62
CA ARG A 62 -9.16 -13.66 33.96
C ARG A 62 -7.69 -13.60 33.58
N LEU A 63 -7.28 -12.46 33.05
CA LEU A 63 -5.89 -12.13 32.78
C LEU A 63 -5.32 -11.45 34.01
N VAL A 64 -4.17 -11.92 34.49
CA VAL A 64 -3.49 -11.37 35.66
C VAL A 64 -2.57 -10.26 35.19
N THR A 65 -2.91 -9.04 35.58
CA THR A 65 -2.17 -7.80 35.30
C THR A 65 -1.77 -7.71 33.82
N PRO A 66 -2.75 -7.75 32.88
CA PRO A 66 -2.50 -7.96 31.46
C PRO A 66 -1.46 -7.03 30.85
N TYR A 67 -1.45 -5.75 31.21
CA TYR A 67 -0.54 -4.76 30.64
C TYR A 67 0.83 -4.67 31.35
N LYS A 68 1.16 -5.60 32.27
CA LYS A 68 2.47 -5.65 32.93
C LYS A 68 3.62 -5.90 31.96
N ASN A 69 3.40 -6.80 31.00
CA ASN A 69 4.41 -7.18 29.99
C ASN A 69 4.24 -6.42 28.67
N TYR A 70 3.38 -5.40 28.64
CA TYR A 70 3.23 -4.57 27.45
C TYR A 70 4.58 -3.86 27.14
N PRO A 71 5.12 -3.94 25.91
CA PRO A 71 6.51 -3.52 25.63
C PRO A 71 6.89 -2.07 25.99
N MET A 72 5.90 -1.19 26.11
CA MET A 72 6.06 0.22 26.49
C MET A 72 5.26 0.59 27.73
N SER A 73 4.99 -0.39 28.61
CA SER A 73 4.16 -0.16 29.79
C SER A 73 4.85 0.83 30.75
N PRO A 74 4.22 1.96 31.10
CA PRO A 74 4.71 2.87 32.12
C PRO A 74 4.30 2.39 33.53
N ALA A 75 3.43 1.38 33.60
CA ALA A 75 2.76 0.95 34.81
C ALA A 75 3.63 -0.07 35.55
N THR A 76 3.83 0.17 36.84
CA THR A 76 4.43 -0.79 37.78
C THR A 76 3.39 -1.14 38.83
N PRO A 77 2.39 -1.97 38.51
CA PRO A 77 1.34 -2.32 39.46
C PRO A 77 1.94 -3.08 40.66
N ASP A 78 1.70 -2.54 41.86
CA ASP A 78 2.19 -3.11 43.13
C ASP A 78 1.35 -4.28 43.64
N THR A 79 0.16 -4.47 43.06
CA THR A 79 -0.73 -5.60 43.32
C THR A 79 -1.32 -6.11 42.03
N ASP A 80 -1.66 -7.40 41.99
CA ASP A 80 -2.29 -7.98 40.82
C ASP A 80 -3.66 -7.35 40.55
N THR A 81 -3.90 -7.04 39.28
CA THR A 81 -5.18 -6.60 38.75
C THR A 81 -5.73 -7.66 37.82
N TYR A 82 -7.04 -7.69 37.61
CA TYR A 82 -7.67 -8.77 36.86
C TYR A 82 -8.63 -8.23 35.81
N MET A 83 -8.38 -8.59 34.55
CA MET A 83 -9.32 -8.37 33.45
C MET A 83 -10.08 -9.66 33.20
N GLU A 84 -11.39 -9.64 33.43
CA GLU A 84 -12.24 -10.82 33.19
C GLU A 84 -12.72 -10.86 31.75
N VAL A 85 -12.63 -12.03 31.14
CA VAL A 85 -13.18 -12.33 29.81
C VAL A 85 -14.19 -13.46 29.99
N ASP A 86 -15.46 -13.16 29.74
CA ASP A 86 -16.56 -14.12 29.83
C ASP A 86 -16.72 -14.79 28.47
N ALA A 87 -16.25 -16.03 28.36
CA ALA A 87 -16.39 -16.89 27.19
C ALA A 87 -17.17 -18.17 27.56
N THR A 88 -18.07 -18.07 28.54
CA THR A 88 -18.99 -19.16 28.92
C THR A 88 -19.89 -19.57 27.76
N ASP A 89 -20.23 -18.60 26.89
CA ASP A 89 -20.72 -18.81 25.55
C ASP A 89 -19.59 -18.47 24.54
N PRO A 90 -18.99 -19.48 23.87
CA PRO A 90 -17.84 -19.26 22.99
C PRO A 90 -18.20 -18.47 21.71
N ASP A 91 -19.47 -18.36 21.33
CA ASP A 91 -19.89 -17.55 20.17
C ASP A 91 -20.26 -16.12 20.57
N HIS A 92 -20.37 -15.82 21.87
CA HIS A 92 -20.78 -14.51 22.40
C HIS A 92 -19.87 -14.04 23.54
N VAL A 93 -18.58 -13.95 23.27
CA VAL A 93 -17.55 -13.55 24.24
C VAL A 93 -17.60 -12.04 24.49
N PHE A 94 -17.40 -11.63 25.74
CA PHE A 94 -17.24 -10.22 26.09
C PHE A 94 -16.27 -10.01 27.26
N PHE A 95 -15.80 -8.79 27.43
CA PHE A 95 -15.13 -8.35 28.64
C PHE A 95 -15.64 -6.97 29.04
N ARG A 96 -15.61 -6.69 30.35
CA ARG A 96 -16.13 -5.44 30.91
C ARG A 96 -15.01 -4.45 31.17
N ARG A 97 -15.40 -3.25 31.57
CA ARG A 97 -14.48 -2.13 31.87
C ARG A 97 -13.33 -2.58 32.77
N TYR A 98 -12.11 -2.49 32.24
CA TYR A 98 -10.87 -2.81 32.93
C TYR A 98 -9.95 -1.58 32.97
N ASP A 99 -9.35 -1.38 34.14
CA ASP A 99 -8.38 -0.32 34.40
C ASP A 99 -6.97 -0.87 34.14
N THR A 100 -6.28 -0.32 33.13
CA THR A 100 -4.98 -0.84 32.74
C THR A 100 -3.85 -0.45 33.70
N GLY A 101 -4.06 0.58 34.52
CA GLY A 101 -3.02 1.25 35.31
C GLY A 101 -1.99 2.02 34.48
N MET A 102 -2.07 2.01 33.14
CA MET A 102 -1.16 2.73 32.28
C MET A 102 -1.57 4.20 32.15
N ASN A 103 -0.59 5.09 32.25
CA ASN A 103 -0.77 6.53 32.06
C ASN A 103 0.42 7.11 31.31
N TRP A 104 0.18 7.57 30.07
CA TRP A 104 1.18 8.21 29.21
C TRP A 104 1.08 9.75 29.21
N GLY A 105 0.69 10.33 30.35
CA GLY A 105 0.58 11.78 30.55
C GLY A 105 -0.83 12.33 30.32
N ASN A 106 -1.73 11.54 29.75
CA ASN A 106 -3.12 11.93 29.50
C ASN A 106 -4.10 11.37 30.53
N GLY A 107 -3.63 10.80 31.63
CA GLY A 107 -4.48 10.11 32.60
C GLY A 107 -4.55 8.61 32.35
N ASN A 108 -5.25 7.92 33.24
CA ASN A 108 -5.28 6.47 33.25
C ASN A 108 -6.07 5.90 32.07
N ILE A 109 -5.51 4.88 31.42
CA ILE A 109 -6.09 4.21 30.26
C ILE A 109 -7.04 3.10 30.73
N ILE A 110 -8.25 3.12 30.19
CA ILE A 110 -9.33 2.18 30.50
C ILE A 110 -9.77 1.53 29.20
N VAL A 111 -10.02 0.22 29.26
CA VAL A 111 -10.46 -0.58 28.11
C VAL A 111 -11.80 -1.25 28.41
N ASN A 112 -12.62 -1.45 27.38
CA ASN A 112 -13.88 -2.18 27.47
C ASN A 112 -14.22 -2.85 26.12
N SER A 113 -15.14 -3.81 26.11
CA SER A 113 -15.79 -4.24 24.86
C SER A 113 -17.18 -3.60 24.76
N MET A 114 -17.66 -3.33 23.54
CA MET A 114 -19.04 -2.84 23.36
C MET A 114 -20.06 -3.86 23.87
N ALA A 115 -19.82 -5.16 23.64
CA ALA A 115 -20.67 -6.22 24.18
C ALA A 115 -20.71 -6.22 25.72
N GLY A 116 -19.59 -5.88 26.38
CA GLY A 116 -19.52 -5.70 27.84
C GLY A 116 -20.35 -4.52 28.33
N ASP A 117 -20.37 -3.40 27.60
CA ASP A 117 -21.24 -2.26 27.91
C ASP A 117 -22.73 -2.63 27.76
N TYR A 118 -23.09 -3.34 26.70
CA TYR A 118 -24.45 -3.86 26.51
C TYR A 118 -24.85 -4.84 27.62
N TYR A 119 -23.92 -5.68 28.08
CA TYR A 119 -24.14 -6.58 29.19
C TYR A 119 -24.46 -5.81 30.48
N ASP A 120 -23.65 -4.81 30.83
CA ASP A 120 -23.84 -4.00 32.03
C ASP A 120 -25.14 -3.17 31.99
N LEU A 121 -25.66 -2.90 30.79
CA LEU A 121 -26.97 -2.29 30.55
C LEU A 121 -28.17 -3.24 30.63
N GLY A 122 -27.94 -4.54 30.82
CA GLY A 122 -29.00 -5.56 30.71
C GLY A 122 -29.53 -5.74 29.28
N LYS A 123 -28.73 -5.36 28.27
CA LYS A 123 -29.07 -5.40 26.83
C LYS A 123 -28.22 -6.41 26.06
N PHE A 124 -27.66 -7.42 26.71
CA PHE A 124 -26.74 -8.37 26.06
C PHE A 124 -27.33 -9.07 24.82
N ASN A 125 -28.63 -9.39 24.82
CA ASN A 125 -29.30 -9.95 23.64
C ASN A 125 -29.25 -9.02 22.40
N ALA A 126 -29.18 -7.70 22.61
CA ALA A 126 -28.99 -6.75 21.52
C ALA A 126 -27.54 -6.78 20.99
N ALA A 127 -26.54 -6.99 21.85
CA ALA A 127 -25.15 -7.16 21.42
C ALA A 127 -24.98 -8.40 20.53
N ILE A 128 -25.68 -9.49 20.89
CA ILE A 128 -25.74 -10.71 20.07
C ILE A 128 -26.39 -10.40 18.71
N ALA A 129 -27.56 -9.75 18.73
CA ALA A 129 -28.30 -9.43 17.50
C ALA A 129 -27.51 -8.47 16.56
N GLU A 130 -26.71 -7.57 17.13
CA GLU A 130 -25.85 -6.64 16.38
C GLU A 130 -24.51 -7.26 15.95
N GLY A 131 -24.19 -8.48 16.42
CA GLY A 131 -22.95 -9.18 16.06
C GLY A 131 -21.69 -8.53 16.61
N ILE A 132 -21.76 -7.85 17.75
CA ILE A 132 -20.63 -7.11 18.34
C ILE A 132 -19.87 -7.90 19.42
N CYS A 133 -20.31 -9.11 19.73
CA CYS A 133 -19.61 -10.02 20.64
C CYS A 133 -18.35 -10.60 20.00
N GLY A 134 -17.36 -10.91 20.83
CA GLY A 134 -16.21 -11.71 20.41
C GLY A 134 -16.55 -13.19 20.27
N THR A 135 -15.59 -13.97 19.79
CA THR A 135 -15.70 -15.43 19.72
C THR A 135 -14.46 -16.11 20.26
N LEU A 136 -14.63 -17.26 20.89
CA LEU A 136 -13.58 -18.21 21.28
C LEU A 136 -13.61 -19.39 20.30
N LYS A 137 -12.63 -19.45 19.40
CA LYS A 137 -12.49 -20.57 18.45
C LYS A 137 -11.07 -21.11 18.50
N GLU A 138 -10.95 -22.42 18.71
CA GLU A 138 -9.68 -23.14 18.75
C GLU A 138 -8.65 -22.56 19.75
N GLY A 139 -9.14 -22.08 20.90
CA GLY A 139 -8.29 -21.46 21.93
C GLY A 139 -7.97 -19.98 21.69
N ILE A 140 -8.50 -19.38 20.62
CA ILE A 140 -8.25 -17.98 20.27
C ILE A 140 -9.53 -17.17 20.47
N ILE A 141 -9.44 -16.15 21.32
CA ILE A 141 -10.47 -15.13 21.49
C ILE A 141 -10.17 -13.95 20.55
N THR A 142 -11.15 -13.58 19.74
CA THR A 142 -11.09 -12.41 18.84
C THR A 142 -12.37 -11.60 18.95
N PHE A 143 -12.30 -10.32 18.57
CA PHE A 143 -13.46 -9.44 18.50
C PHE A 143 -13.61 -8.89 17.08
N PRO A 144 -14.86 -8.65 16.63
CA PRO A 144 -15.10 -7.97 15.36
C PRO A 144 -14.40 -6.61 15.30
N THR A 145 -14.08 -6.17 14.08
CA THR A 145 -13.50 -4.86 13.81
C THR A 145 -14.34 -3.77 14.47
N ARG A 146 -13.71 -2.78 15.11
CA ARG A 146 -14.40 -1.62 15.69
C ARG A 146 -15.42 -1.92 16.80
N THR A 147 -15.26 -3.02 17.56
CA THR A 147 -16.17 -3.35 18.69
C THR A 147 -15.52 -3.27 20.08
N LEU A 148 -14.26 -2.81 20.14
CA LEU A 148 -13.56 -2.56 21.40
C LEU A 148 -13.51 -1.06 21.68
N LEU A 149 -13.31 -0.71 22.96
CA LEU A 149 -13.45 0.64 23.47
C LEU A 149 -12.23 1.00 24.30
N VAL A 150 -11.76 2.24 24.14
CA VAL A 150 -10.61 2.77 24.90
C VAL A 150 -10.90 4.20 25.37
N LEU A 151 -10.46 4.50 26.58
CA LEU A 151 -10.63 5.80 27.23
C LEU A 151 -9.30 6.21 27.90
N ASP A 152 -8.86 7.44 27.66
CA ASP A 152 -7.86 8.15 28.46
C ASP A 152 -8.45 9.52 28.88
N GLY A 153 -7.70 10.34 29.61
CA GLY A 153 -8.16 11.66 30.03
C GLY A 153 -8.15 12.73 28.92
N THR A 154 -7.79 12.40 27.67
CA THR A 154 -8.03 13.31 26.53
C THR A 154 -9.46 13.24 26.02
N VAL A 155 -10.18 12.16 26.32
CA VAL A 155 -11.57 12.01 25.93
C VAL A 155 -12.43 12.80 26.92
N PRO A 156 -13.18 13.81 26.46
CA PRO A 156 -14.08 14.55 27.33
C PRO A 156 -15.09 13.62 27.99
N SER A 157 -15.40 13.86 29.27
CA SER A 157 -16.27 12.98 30.07
C SER A 157 -17.68 12.83 29.47
N ASP A 158 -18.15 13.83 28.73
CA ASP A 158 -19.42 13.84 28.01
C ASP A 158 -19.38 13.09 26.65
N LYS A 159 -18.20 12.70 26.16
CA LYS A 159 -18.01 12.07 24.84
C LYS A 159 -17.79 10.55 24.85
N GLY A 160 -17.83 9.89 26.01
CA GLY A 160 -17.81 8.42 26.10
C GLY A 160 -16.42 7.80 25.91
N TYR A 161 -16.30 6.81 25.02
CA TYR A 161 -15.06 6.08 24.69
C TYR A 161 -14.67 6.31 23.24
N LYS A 162 -13.40 6.17 22.89
CA LYS A 162 -12.98 6.00 21.49
C LYS A 162 -13.18 4.55 21.08
N ILE A 163 -13.58 4.35 19.82
CA ILE A 163 -13.68 3.02 19.21
C ILE A 163 -12.26 2.52 18.87
N ALA A 164 -11.98 1.27 19.21
CA ALA A 164 -10.70 0.60 19.00
C ALA A 164 -10.87 -0.72 18.22
N ASN A 165 -9.81 -1.53 18.09
CA ASN A 165 -9.74 -2.70 17.21
C ASN A 165 -9.97 -2.34 15.74
N VAL A 166 -9.43 -1.20 15.30
CA VAL A 166 -9.58 -0.70 13.92
C VAL A 166 -8.77 -1.53 12.92
N ASN A 167 -7.68 -2.17 13.36
CA ASN A 167 -6.85 -3.03 12.52
C ASN A 167 -7.35 -4.48 12.48
N SER A 168 -8.36 -4.81 13.29
CA SER A 168 -8.88 -6.17 13.49
C SER A 168 -7.81 -7.16 13.96
N LYS A 169 -6.87 -6.67 14.79
CA LYS A 169 -5.72 -7.44 15.27
C LYS A 169 -5.84 -7.86 16.72
N PHE A 170 -6.87 -7.43 17.46
CA PHE A 170 -7.06 -7.89 18.84
C PHE A 170 -7.12 -9.42 18.86
N ARG A 171 -6.29 -10.02 19.72
CA ARG A 171 -6.26 -11.47 19.86
C ARG A 171 -5.81 -11.87 21.26
N LEU A 172 -6.49 -12.85 21.83
CA LEU A 172 -6.07 -13.51 23.05
C LEU A 172 -6.00 -15.03 22.81
N LYS A 173 -4.80 -15.59 22.82
CA LYS A 173 -4.57 -17.04 22.75
C LYS A 173 -4.54 -17.60 24.15
N LEU A 174 -5.45 -18.52 24.47
CA LEU A 174 -5.45 -19.24 25.73
C LEU A 174 -4.19 -20.11 25.88
N PRO A 175 -3.75 -20.42 27.11
CA PRO A 175 -2.62 -21.32 27.33
C PRO A 175 -2.80 -22.67 26.61
N GLY A 176 -1.74 -23.13 25.93
CA GLY A 176 -1.74 -24.38 25.17
C GLY A 176 -2.36 -24.30 23.77
N THR A 177 -2.82 -23.12 23.34
CA THR A 177 -3.26 -22.89 21.95
C THR A 177 -2.09 -23.13 20.98
N PRO A 178 -2.26 -23.95 19.92
CA PRO A 178 -1.21 -24.21 18.96
C PRO A 178 -0.84 -22.94 18.19
N ASP A 179 0.45 -22.78 17.91
CA ASP A 179 0.97 -21.71 17.07
C ASP A 179 0.81 -22.06 15.60
N LEU A 180 -0.34 -21.66 15.05
CA LEU A 180 -0.73 -21.89 13.66
C LEU A 180 -0.58 -20.65 12.77
N ASP A 181 0.12 -19.62 13.24
CA ASP A 181 0.26 -18.38 12.50
C ASP A 181 1.13 -18.59 11.25
N VAL A 182 0.70 -18.02 10.12
CA VAL A 182 1.51 -17.99 8.90
C VAL A 182 1.54 -16.54 8.39
N VAL A 183 2.73 -16.04 8.12
CA VAL A 183 2.95 -14.69 7.60
C VAL A 183 3.67 -14.81 6.27
N ALA A 184 3.17 -14.11 5.25
CA ALA A 184 3.83 -13.98 3.96
C ALA A 184 4.38 -12.55 3.80
N ALA A 185 5.57 -12.42 3.23
CA ALA A 185 6.17 -11.15 2.87
C ALA A 185 6.85 -11.25 1.50
N VAL A 186 6.49 -10.37 0.57
CA VAL A 186 7.19 -10.25 -0.72
C VAL A 186 8.55 -9.61 -0.46
N GLU A 187 9.63 -10.26 -0.91
CA GLU A 187 10.98 -9.73 -0.85
C GLU A 187 11.40 -9.03 -2.15
N GLY A 188 10.66 -9.26 -3.23
CA GLY A 188 10.85 -8.62 -4.53
C GLY A 188 11.14 -9.61 -5.67
N LYS A 189 11.51 -9.06 -6.82
CA LYS A 189 11.83 -9.84 -8.01
C LYS A 189 13.23 -10.47 -7.93
N VAL A 190 13.33 -11.71 -8.38
CA VAL A 190 14.59 -12.46 -8.56
C VAL A 190 14.65 -12.97 -9.99
N ASP A 191 15.78 -12.81 -10.67
CA ASP A 191 16.03 -13.36 -12.00
C ASP A 191 16.91 -14.61 -11.93
N GLU A 192 16.46 -15.70 -12.55
CA GLU A 192 17.24 -16.92 -12.72
C GLU A 192 17.32 -17.25 -14.22
N GLY A 193 18.44 -16.86 -14.85
CA GLY A 193 18.63 -17.01 -16.29
C GLY A 193 17.75 -16.03 -17.08
N ASP A 194 16.90 -16.56 -17.95
CA ASP A 194 15.93 -15.82 -18.76
C ASP A 194 14.54 -15.72 -18.12
N LYS A 195 14.38 -16.22 -16.89
CA LYS A 195 13.10 -16.24 -16.17
C LYS A 195 13.14 -15.32 -14.97
N SER A 196 12.00 -14.67 -14.75
CA SER A 196 11.76 -13.81 -13.60
C SER A 196 10.83 -14.49 -12.60
N PHE A 197 11.07 -14.24 -11.32
CA PHE A 197 10.30 -14.79 -10.20
C PHE A 197 10.03 -13.71 -9.16
N ILE A 198 9.00 -13.91 -8.34
CA ILE A 198 8.82 -13.17 -7.10
C ILE A 198 9.23 -14.04 -5.93
N SER A 199 10.17 -13.56 -5.12
CA SER A 199 10.53 -14.18 -3.85
C SER A 199 9.53 -13.77 -2.79
N VAL A 200 8.90 -14.77 -2.17
CA VAL A 200 8.01 -14.57 -1.02
C VAL A 200 8.56 -15.39 0.15
N ASN A 201 8.84 -14.71 1.25
CA ASN A 201 9.21 -15.35 2.50
C ASN A 201 7.95 -15.70 3.30
N PHE A 202 7.83 -16.96 3.70
CA PHE A 202 6.80 -17.46 4.60
C PHE A 202 7.40 -17.73 5.98
N THR A 203 6.88 -17.08 7.01
CA THR A 203 7.13 -17.44 8.42
C THR A 203 6.00 -18.35 8.87
N ILE A 204 6.35 -19.58 9.26
CA ILE A 204 5.42 -20.65 9.62
C ILE A 204 5.50 -20.92 11.12
N GLY A 205 4.36 -20.83 11.81
CA GLY A 205 4.22 -21.13 13.23
C GLY A 205 4.62 -22.57 13.54
N LYS A 206 5.18 -22.78 14.74
CA LYS A 206 5.87 -24.04 15.10
C LYS A 206 4.95 -25.27 15.09
N ASP A 207 3.64 -25.08 15.23
CA ASP A 207 2.66 -26.17 15.31
C ASP A 207 1.99 -26.43 13.94
N VAL A 208 2.27 -25.64 12.91
CA VAL A 208 1.81 -25.91 11.53
C VAL A 208 2.56 -27.12 10.97
N GLU A 209 1.82 -28.13 10.52
CA GLU A 209 2.38 -29.34 9.92
C GLU A 209 3.02 -29.03 8.57
N LYS A 210 2.30 -28.26 7.77
CA LYS A 210 2.70 -27.76 6.46
C LYS A 210 1.80 -26.64 5.98
N ILE A 211 2.26 -25.89 5.00
CA ILE A 211 1.43 -25.00 4.18
C ILE A 211 1.45 -25.48 2.74
N LYS A 212 0.34 -25.31 2.03
CA LYS A 212 0.32 -25.33 0.56
C LYS A 212 0.19 -23.90 0.04
N ILE A 213 1.01 -23.55 -0.94
CA ILE A 213 1.10 -22.18 -1.45
C ILE A 213 0.90 -22.11 -2.96
N ALA A 214 0.27 -21.04 -3.43
CA ALA A 214 0.17 -20.70 -4.84
C ALA A 214 0.07 -19.19 -5.03
N MET A 215 0.41 -18.73 -6.24
CA MET A 215 0.23 -17.35 -6.69
C MET A 215 -0.91 -17.31 -7.71
N PHE A 216 -1.77 -16.30 -7.59
CA PHE A 216 -2.88 -16.05 -8.51
C PHE A 216 -2.82 -14.61 -9.01
N GLU A 217 -3.35 -14.39 -10.21
CA GLU A 217 -3.63 -13.03 -10.69
C GLU A 217 -4.92 -12.50 -10.06
N GLY A 218 -4.94 -11.20 -9.76
CA GLY A 218 -6.06 -10.46 -9.19
C GLY A 218 -6.14 -10.50 -7.66
N GLU A 219 -7.22 -9.90 -7.15
CA GLU A 219 -7.57 -9.83 -5.73
C GLU A 219 -7.96 -11.19 -5.13
N TYR A 220 -7.72 -11.35 -3.83
CA TYR A 220 -8.07 -12.58 -3.12
C TYR A 220 -9.56 -12.91 -3.25
N ASN A 221 -9.85 -14.19 -3.49
CA ASN A 221 -11.18 -14.75 -3.29
C ASN A 221 -11.07 -16.17 -2.74
N GLN A 222 -12.13 -16.65 -2.08
CA GLN A 222 -12.10 -17.93 -1.36
C GLN A 222 -11.81 -19.13 -2.28
N ASN A 223 -12.21 -19.07 -3.56
CA ASN A 223 -11.94 -20.16 -4.50
C ASN A 223 -10.44 -20.38 -4.71
N MET A 224 -9.58 -19.36 -4.54
CA MET A 224 -8.13 -19.52 -4.62
C MET A 224 -7.61 -20.51 -3.58
N ALA A 225 -8.03 -20.37 -2.32
CA ALA A 225 -7.68 -21.30 -1.25
C ALA A 225 -8.32 -22.68 -1.46
N ASP A 226 -9.59 -22.72 -1.86
CA ASP A 226 -10.30 -23.97 -2.09
C ASP A 226 -9.67 -24.79 -3.23
N ASN A 227 -9.19 -24.12 -4.28
CA ASN A 227 -8.49 -24.74 -5.41
C ASN A 227 -7.14 -25.34 -5.01
N ILE A 228 -6.42 -24.72 -4.06
CA ILE A 228 -5.20 -25.30 -3.48
C ILE A 228 -5.54 -26.57 -2.68
N VAL A 229 -6.62 -26.52 -1.89
CA VAL A 229 -7.05 -27.65 -1.05
C VAL A 229 -7.50 -28.83 -1.90
N ASN A 230 -8.33 -28.59 -2.91
CA ASN A 230 -8.90 -29.63 -3.76
C ASN A 230 -7.95 -30.11 -4.88
N GLY A 231 -6.82 -29.41 -5.09
CA GLY A 231 -5.79 -29.78 -6.07
C GLY A 231 -6.10 -29.36 -7.51
N SER A 232 -7.08 -28.47 -7.72
CA SER A 232 -7.40 -27.94 -9.06
C SER A 232 -6.37 -26.95 -9.58
N VAL A 233 -5.52 -26.40 -8.70
CA VAL A 233 -4.35 -25.59 -9.05
C VAL A 233 -3.08 -26.29 -8.59
N THR A 234 -2.00 -26.11 -9.36
CA THR A 234 -0.67 -26.54 -8.91
C THR A 234 -0.25 -25.67 -7.72
N SER A 235 0.14 -26.31 -6.62
CA SER A 235 0.61 -25.63 -5.40
C SER A 235 1.93 -26.24 -4.94
N ALA A 236 2.82 -25.43 -4.39
CA ALA A 236 3.99 -25.93 -3.67
C ALA A 236 3.64 -26.24 -2.21
N GLU A 237 4.43 -27.11 -1.58
CA GLU A 237 4.29 -27.47 -0.17
C GLU A 237 5.53 -27.03 0.61
N MET A 238 5.34 -26.43 1.79
CA MET A 238 6.42 -26.07 2.70
C MET A 238 6.11 -26.57 4.11
N THR A 239 7.11 -27.15 4.77
CA THR A 239 6.99 -27.65 6.16
C THR A 239 7.82 -26.83 7.16
N LYS A 240 8.52 -25.79 6.70
CA LYS A 240 9.38 -24.91 7.49
C LYS A 240 9.36 -23.52 6.88
N SER A 241 9.58 -22.50 7.71
CA SER A 241 9.75 -21.12 7.26
C SER A 241 10.86 -21.01 6.21
N GLY A 242 10.67 -20.11 5.25
CA GLY A 242 11.65 -19.86 4.20
C GLY A 242 11.04 -19.18 2.99
N LYS A 243 11.84 -19.12 1.93
CA LYS A 243 11.48 -18.43 0.69
C LYS A 243 10.92 -19.42 -0.34
N HIS A 244 9.95 -18.94 -1.10
CA HIS A 244 9.48 -19.62 -2.31
C HIS A 244 9.50 -18.64 -3.49
N LEU A 245 9.92 -19.14 -4.65
CA LEU A 245 9.95 -18.38 -5.90
C LEU A 245 8.71 -18.71 -6.73
N PHE A 246 7.86 -17.70 -6.95
CA PHE A 246 6.72 -17.82 -7.87
C PHE A 246 7.10 -17.30 -9.25
N PRO A 247 6.83 -18.04 -10.35
CA PRO A 247 7.09 -17.55 -11.70
C PRO A 247 6.38 -16.21 -11.95
N TYR A 248 7.08 -15.27 -12.57
CA TYR A 248 6.59 -13.92 -12.80
C TYR A 248 6.78 -13.54 -14.27
N GLU A 249 5.69 -13.56 -15.03
CA GLU A 249 5.71 -13.44 -16.49
C GLU A 249 5.13 -12.12 -17.00
N LYS A 250 4.38 -11.39 -16.18
CA LYS A 250 3.79 -10.10 -16.51
C LYS A 250 3.57 -9.25 -15.26
N ASP A 251 3.48 -7.94 -15.46
CA ASP A 251 3.04 -7.00 -14.43
C ASP A 251 1.53 -7.12 -14.17
N GLY A 252 1.09 -6.76 -12.96
CA GLY A 252 -0.31 -6.78 -12.56
C GLY A 252 -0.54 -6.96 -11.06
N VAL A 253 -1.80 -7.12 -10.67
CA VAL A 253 -2.17 -7.46 -9.29
C VAL A 253 -2.07 -8.96 -9.10
N PHE A 254 -1.39 -9.40 -8.04
CA PHE A 254 -1.22 -10.81 -7.69
C PHE A 254 -1.55 -11.07 -6.23
N THR A 255 -2.15 -12.23 -5.95
CA THR A 255 -2.41 -12.73 -4.61
C THR A 255 -1.59 -13.98 -4.34
N PHE A 256 -0.77 -13.94 -3.29
CA PHE A 256 -0.06 -15.10 -2.74
C PHE A 256 -0.90 -15.73 -1.65
N VAL A 257 -1.32 -16.98 -1.82
CA VAL A 257 -2.16 -17.69 -0.85
C VAL A 257 -1.35 -18.79 -0.18
N ALA A 258 -1.45 -18.91 1.14
CA ALA A 258 -0.95 -20.07 1.89
C ALA A 258 -2.07 -20.72 2.70
N VAL A 259 -2.23 -22.02 2.54
CA VAL A 259 -3.22 -22.85 3.24
C VAL A 259 -2.49 -23.71 4.28
N PRO A 260 -2.59 -23.39 5.58
CA PRO A 260 -1.95 -24.17 6.63
C PRO A 260 -2.72 -25.46 6.92
N TYR A 261 -1.99 -26.49 7.33
CA TYR A 261 -2.53 -27.75 7.81
C TYR A 261 -2.07 -27.98 9.25
N TYR A 262 -2.99 -28.46 10.08
CA TYR A 262 -2.67 -28.89 11.44
C TYR A 262 -3.49 -30.13 11.82
N LYS A 263 -2.76 -31.20 12.18
CA LYS A 263 -3.30 -32.54 12.44
C LYS A 263 -4.11 -33.06 11.25
N GLY A 264 -3.56 -32.92 10.04
CA GLY A 264 -4.22 -33.32 8.79
C GLY A 264 -5.42 -32.48 8.35
N ASN A 265 -5.88 -31.50 9.16
CA ASN A 265 -7.01 -30.65 8.83
C ASN A 265 -6.55 -29.32 8.23
N VAL A 266 -7.26 -28.86 7.20
CA VAL A 266 -7.10 -27.54 6.60
C VAL A 266 -7.43 -26.46 7.64
N ARG A 267 -6.62 -25.41 7.67
CA ARG A 267 -6.84 -24.20 8.46
C ARG A 267 -7.16 -23.02 7.55
N THR A 268 -7.64 -21.94 8.16
CA THR A 268 -7.93 -20.68 7.46
C THR A 268 -6.71 -20.25 6.65
N ALA A 269 -6.92 -20.03 5.35
CA ALA A 269 -5.88 -19.55 4.47
C ALA A 269 -5.43 -18.14 4.86
N ILE A 270 -4.15 -17.87 4.72
CA ILE A 270 -3.62 -16.50 4.73
C ILE A 270 -3.35 -16.08 3.29
N TYR A 271 -3.38 -14.77 3.04
CA TYR A 271 -3.08 -14.23 1.73
C TYR A 271 -2.38 -12.87 1.83
N LEU A 272 -1.65 -12.55 0.77
CA LEU A 272 -1.01 -11.25 0.55
C LEU A 272 -1.27 -10.83 -0.90
N THR A 273 -2.04 -9.76 -1.10
CA THR A 273 -2.24 -9.15 -2.42
C THR A 273 -1.23 -8.03 -2.62
N LYS A 274 -0.61 -7.97 -3.81
CA LYS A 274 0.30 -6.90 -4.23
C LYS A 274 0.13 -6.58 -5.70
N GLU A 275 0.18 -5.30 -6.04
CA GLU A 275 0.45 -4.86 -7.40
C GLU A 275 1.95 -4.96 -7.67
N LEU A 276 2.32 -5.72 -8.70
CA LEU A 276 3.69 -5.98 -9.08
C LEU A 276 3.93 -5.37 -10.47
N SER A 277 4.99 -4.57 -10.59
CA SER A 277 5.30 -3.83 -11.81
C SER A 277 6.79 -3.90 -12.15
N TYR A 278 7.44 -5.05 -11.92
CA TYR A 278 8.89 -5.20 -12.07
C TYR A 278 9.39 -5.50 -13.49
N LEU A 279 8.53 -5.93 -14.42
CA LEU A 279 8.95 -6.18 -15.81
C LEU A 279 8.96 -4.91 -16.63
N HIS A 280 8.14 -3.93 -16.25
CA HIS A 280 8.01 -2.66 -16.96
C HIS A 280 7.74 -2.88 -18.45
N GLU A 281 6.95 -3.90 -18.81
CA GLU A 281 6.64 -4.19 -20.22
C GLU A 281 6.08 -2.93 -20.89
N GLY A 282 6.56 -2.65 -22.10
CA GLY A 282 6.20 -1.43 -22.81
C GLY A 282 7.06 -0.20 -22.46
N TRP A 283 8.02 -0.30 -21.53
CA TRP A 283 8.89 0.81 -21.12
C TRP A 283 10.37 0.43 -21.18
N LYS A 284 11.20 1.40 -21.57
CA LYS A 284 12.65 1.25 -21.67
C LYS A 284 13.33 2.24 -20.74
N ASP A 285 14.26 1.76 -19.91
CA ASP A 285 15.15 2.63 -19.12
C ASP A 285 16.03 3.49 -20.04
N ILE A 286 16.02 4.80 -19.78
CA ILE A 286 16.84 5.77 -20.52
C ILE A 286 17.86 6.50 -19.64
N GLY A 287 17.96 6.11 -18.36
CA GLY A 287 18.89 6.61 -17.36
C GLY A 287 18.28 7.61 -16.37
N THR A 288 19.17 8.23 -15.60
CA THR A 288 18.80 9.17 -14.53
C THR A 288 18.57 10.59 -15.07
N ALA A 289 17.49 11.24 -14.62
CA ALA A 289 17.25 12.66 -14.81
C ALA A 289 17.42 13.46 -13.51
N PHE A 290 17.58 14.77 -13.65
CA PHE A 290 17.50 15.71 -12.52
C PHE A 290 16.12 16.36 -12.50
N TYR A 291 15.35 16.05 -11.46
CA TYR A 291 13.98 16.53 -11.27
C TYR A 291 13.95 17.60 -10.17
N THR A 292 13.70 18.85 -10.56
CA THR A 292 13.36 19.95 -9.67
C THR A 292 11.84 20.02 -9.55
N GLU A 293 11.33 19.76 -8.35
CA GLU A 293 9.89 19.68 -8.12
C GLU A 293 9.24 21.06 -8.11
N GLY A 294 8.08 21.18 -8.76
CA GLY A 294 7.30 22.42 -8.81
C GLY A 294 5.89 22.25 -8.27
N TYR A 295 5.67 21.26 -7.39
CA TYR A 295 4.35 20.94 -6.85
C TYR A 295 4.25 21.31 -5.37
N LEU A 296 5.04 20.69 -4.50
CA LEU A 296 4.82 20.75 -3.06
C LEU A 296 5.39 22.05 -2.45
N ALA A 297 6.62 22.42 -2.78
CA ALA A 297 7.24 23.66 -2.28
C ALA A 297 6.83 24.92 -3.08
N ASP A 298 6.13 24.74 -4.21
CA ASP A 298 5.71 25.83 -5.10
C ASP A 298 4.23 25.76 -5.46
N CYS A 299 3.35 25.60 -4.46
CA CYS A 299 1.89 25.66 -4.66
C CYS A 299 1.19 26.71 -3.79
N THR A 300 -0.10 26.93 -4.07
CA THR A 300 -0.97 27.85 -3.34
C THR A 300 -1.09 27.49 -1.86
N VAL A 301 -0.92 26.21 -1.52
CA VAL A 301 -0.91 25.74 -0.14
C VAL A 301 0.53 25.76 0.36
N ASP A 302 0.84 26.64 1.31
CA ASP A 302 2.17 26.68 1.90
C ASP A 302 2.40 25.43 2.77
N MET A 303 3.24 24.52 2.28
CA MET A 303 3.63 23.31 2.98
C MET A 303 4.90 23.48 3.83
N GLY A 304 5.52 24.68 3.83
CA GLY A 304 6.78 24.94 4.54
C GLY A 304 7.98 24.17 3.98
N LEU A 305 7.94 23.79 2.70
CA LEU A 305 8.98 23.03 2.02
C LEU A 305 9.86 23.94 1.15
N GLU A 306 11.11 23.52 0.92
CA GLU A 306 12.00 24.16 -0.03
C GLU A 306 11.96 23.41 -1.36
N VAL A 307 12.05 24.15 -2.47
CA VAL A 307 12.23 23.56 -3.80
C VAL A 307 13.57 22.83 -3.82
N VAL A 308 13.54 21.54 -4.15
CA VAL A 308 14.73 20.69 -4.24
C VAL A 308 14.83 20.03 -5.60
N THR A 309 16.06 19.68 -5.96
CA THR A 309 16.34 18.83 -7.13
C THR A 309 16.79 17.47 -6.64
N THR A 310 16.19 16.41 -7.15
CA THR A 310 16.58 15.02 -6.86
C THR A 310 16.87 14.25 -8.16
N GLU A 311 17.64 13.18 -8.03
CA GLU A 311 17.90 12.24 -9.11
C GLU A 311 16.78 11.21 -9.18
N VAL A 312 16.21 11.02 -10.37
CA VAL A 312 15.10 10.10 -10.60
C VAL A 312 15.40 9.23 -11.80
N GLN A 313 15.05 7.94 -11.73
CA GLN A 313 15.12 7.08 -12.90
C GLN A 313 14.02 7.47 -13.89
N VAL A 314 14.36 7.46 -15.18
CA VAL A 314 13.42 7.79 -16.26
C VAL A 314 13.33 6.65 -17.24
N GLN A 315 12.10 6.36 -17.63
CA GLN A 315 11.79 5.39 -18.66
C GLN A 315 11.05 6.07 -19.81
N GLU A 316 11.26 5.60 -21.03
CA GLU A 316 10.51 6.00 -22.22
C GLU A 316 9.61 4.87 -22.68
N SER A 317 8.38 5.19 -23.09
CA SER A 317 7.47 4.21 -23.66
C SER A 317 8.03 3.67 -24.98
N THR A 318 7.97 2.35 -25.14
CA THR A 318 8.32 1.65 -26.38
C THR A 318 7.21 1.71 -27.43
N GLU A 319 5.99 2.08 -27.04
CA GLU A 319 4.82 2.19 -27.91
C GLU A 319 4.48 3.63 -28.28
N HIS A 320 4.73 4.57 -27.36
CA HIS A 320 4.47 6.00 -27.51
C HIS A 320 5.78 6.80 -27.45
N PRO A 321 6.45 7.05 -28.60
CA PRO A 321 7.70 7.80 -28.63
C PRO A 321 7.58 9.14 -27.91
N ARG A 322 8.55 9.47 -27.05
CA ARG A 322 8.58 10.69 -26.23
C ARG A 322 7.50 10.80 -25.15
N LEU A 323 6.80 9.72 -24.83
CA LEU A 323 6.12 9.58 -23.55
C LEU A 323 7.15 9.05 -22.54
N PHE A 324 7.48 9.88 -21.55
CA PHE A 324 8.41 9.52 -20.48
C PHE A 324 7.67 9.29 -19.17
N ARG A 325 8.22 8.47 -18.28
CA ARG A 325 7.79 8.41 -16.89
C ARG A 325 8.96 8.51 -15.92
N LEU A 326 8.79 9.30 -14.88
CA LEU A 326 9.68 9.31 -13.72
C LEU A 326 9.28 8.17 -12.79
N VAL A 327 10.25 7.39 -12.33
CA VAL A 327 10.04 6.34 -11.32
C VAL A 327 10.30 6.93 -9.94
N ASP A 328 9.31 6.85 -9.06
CA ASP A 328 9.35 7.32 -7.68
C ASP A 328 9.89 8.74 -7.51
N PRO A 329 9.31 9.76 -8.18
CA PRO A 329 9.81 11.13 -8.11
C PRO A 329 9.80 11.71 -6.69
N TYR A 330 9.01 11.12 -5.78
CA TYR A 330 8.95 11.45 -4.35
C TYR A 330 9.33 10.28 -3.43
N GLY A 331 10.01 9.26 -3.98
CA GLY A 331 10.51 8.11 -3.20
C GLY A 331 11.63 8.47 -2.24
N LEU A 332 12.28 7.47 -1.64
CA LEU A 332 13.23 7.68 -0.53
C LEU A 332 14.48 8.53 -0.88
N ASN A 333 14.73 8.81 -2.16
CA ASN A 333 15.76 9.76 -2.61
C ASN A 333 15.30 11.24 -2.57
N TYR A 334 14.00 11.49 -2.36
CA TYR A 334 13.46 12.82 -2.19
C TYR A 334 13.69 13.32 -0.76
N ARG A 335 14.16 14.56 -0.60
CA ARG A 335 14.65 15.12 0.69
C ARG A 335 13.68 14.98 1.87
N TYR A 336 12.39 15.04 1.61
CA TYR A 336 11.34 15.02 2.64
C TYR A 336 10.62 13.66 2.75
N SER A 337 11.09 12.66 2.01
CA SER A 337 10.58 11.29 2.02
C SER A 337 11.29 10.45 3.06
N THR A 338 10.55 9.61 3.77
CA THR A 338 11.03 8.63 4.75
C THR A 338 10.23 7.34 4.61
N GLU A 339 10.74 6.23 5.13
CA GLU A 339 10.00 4.95 5.15
C GLU A 339 8.65 5.04 5.89
N GLN A 340 8.46 6.05 6.75
CA GLN A 340 7.19 6.25 7.47
C GLN A 340 6.15 7.01 6.66
N ASN A 341 6.56 7.89 5.75
CA ASN A 341 5.65 8.82 5.06
C ASN A 341 5.53 8.57 3.56
N TYR A 342 6.37 7.69 3.00
CA TYR A 342 6.32 7.27 1.62
C TYR A 342 5.89 5.81 1.52
N ASP A 343 4.90 5.57 0.67
CA ASP A 343 4.45 4.22 0.36
C ASP A 343 5.50 3.50 -0.49
N THR A 344 6.24 2.59 0.15
CA THR A 344 7.25 1.74 -0.48
C THR A 344 6.66 0.43 -1.01
N SER A 345 5.33 0.26 -0.97
CA SER A 345 4.69 -1.01 -1.31
C SER A 345 4.65 -1.31 -2.81
N HIS A 346 4.76 -0.26 -3.64
CA HIS A 346 4.88 -0.33 -5.10
C HIS A 346 5.50 0.99 -5.62
N PRO A 347 6.02 1.03 -6.86
CA PRO A 347 6.50 2.27 -7.46
C PRO A 347 5.35 3.18 -7.90
N TYR A 348 5.61 4.48 -7.93
CA TYR A 348 4.73 5.56 -8.37
C TYR A 348 5.33 6.26 -9.59
N TYR A 349 4.52 6.46 -10.63
CA TYR A 349 4.98 6.99 -11.90
C TYR A 349 4.37 8.35 -12.22
N MET A 350 5.23 9.31 -12.60
CA MET A 350 4.78 10.59 -13.19
C MET A 350 5.02 10.54 -14.69
N GLU A 351 3.94 10.45 -15.46
CA GLU A 351 4.01 10.42 -16.93
C GLU A 351 4.03 11.83 -17.53
N ILE A 352 4.94 12.05 -18.46
CA ILE A 352 5.21 13.33 -19.12
C ILE A 352 5.21 13.09 -20.63
N ASP A 353 4.20 13.62 -21.30
CA ASP A 353 4.06 13.50 -22.75
C ASP A 353 4.77 14.68 -23.46
N VAL A 354 5.78 14.34 -24.24
CA VAL A 354 6.62 15.26 -25.02
C VAL A 354 6.50 14.96 -26.52
N ALA A 355 5.41 14.32 -26.96
CA ALA A 355 5.16 14.06 -28.37
C ALA A 355 5.26 15.36 -29.21
N ASP A 356 4.72 16.46 -28.68
CA ASP A 356 4.95 17.82 -29.15
C ASP A 356 5.83 18.59 -28.13
N PRO A 357 7.10 18.89 -28.45
CA PRO A 357 8.00 19.63 -27.56
C PRO A 357 7.51 21.03 -27.17
N ASN A 358 6.53 21.62 -27.86
CA ASN A 358 5.95 22.90 -27.49
C ASN A 358 4.64 22.76 -26.69
N ARG A 359 4.10 21.55 -26.59
CA ARG A 359 2.85 21.23 -25.90
C ARG A 359 3.02 20.10 -24.91
N VAL A 360 4.03 20.23 -24.05
CA VAL A 360 4.35 19.21 -23.05
C VAL A 360 3.28 19.21 -21.98
N VAL A 361 2.84 18.01 -21.59
CA VAL A 361 1.89 17.83 -20.50
C VAL A 361 2.37 16.77 -19.52
N ILE A 362 1.89 16.87 -18.28
CA ILE A 362 2.03 15.82 -17.25
C ILE A 362 0.64 15.24 -17.05
N HIS A 363 0.51 13.92 -17.17
CA HIS A 363 -0.76 13.23 -16.94
C HIS A 363 -1.09 13.12 -15.46
N LYS A 364 -2.36 12.89 -15.16
CA LYS A 364 -2.83 12.78 -13.78
C LYS A 364 -2.19 11.58 -13.11
N MET A 365 -1.54 11.79 -11.97
CA MET A 365 -1.15 10.70 -11.08
C MET A 365 -2.40 10.22 -10.33
N GLU A 366 -3.18 9.31 -10.94
CA GLU A 366 -4.52 8.90 -10.46
C GLU A 366 -4.51 8.39 -9.01
N TYR A 367 -3.47 7.66 -8.61
CA TYR A 367 -3.31 7.11 -7.25
C TYR A 367 -2.40 7.97 -6.35
N GLY A 368 -2.07 9.18 -6.78
CA GLY A 368 -1.18 10.08 -6.07
C GLY A 368 0.29 9.82 -6.32
N CYS A 369 1.16 10.48 -5.54
CA CYS A 369 2.62 10.44 -5.73
C CYS A 369 3.38 9.56 -4.72
N GLY A 370 2.66 8.76 -3.92
CA GLY A 370 3.21 7.86 -2.91
C GLY A 370 3.68 8.54 -1.61
N LEU A 371 3.93 9.85 -1.64
CA LEU A 371 4.26 10.62 -0.45
C LEU A 371 2.97 11.10 0.24
N VAL A 372 2.91 10.93 1.57
CA VAL A 372 1.79 11.37 2.41
C VAL A 372 2.31 12.31 3.50
N PHE A 373 1.69 13.48 3.62
CA PHE A 373 1.86 14.35 4.79
C PHE A 373 0.58 14.34 5.63
N ASN A 374 0.53 15.17 6.67
CA ASN A 374 -0.70 15.42 7.44
C ASN A 374 -1.89 15.91 6.57
N ALA A 375 -1.67 16.21 5.29
CA ALA A 375 -2.65 16.58 4.29
C ALA A 375 -3.18 15.39 3.45
N GLY A 376 -2.77 14.14 3.74
CA GLY A 376 -3.23 12.95 3.03
C GLY A 376 -2.57 12.73 1.66
N THR A 377 -3.24 11.95 0.82
CA THR A 377 -2.78 11.55 -0.51
C THR A 377 -2.80 12.72 -1.48
N MET A 378 -1.68 12.94 -2.18
CA MET A 378 -1.49 14.06 -3.09
C MET A 378 -1.54 13.61 -4.55
N GLN A 379 -2.53 14.08 -5.31
CA GLN A 379 -2.61 13.92 -6.76
C GLN A 379 -1.94 15.09 -7.46
N LEU A 380 -1.08 14.78 -8.44
CA LEU A 380 -0.33 15.76 -9.23
C LEU A 380 -0.82 15.71 -10.68
N TRP A 381 -0.94 16.87 -11.32
CA TRP A 381 -1.40 16.97 -12.70
C TRP A 381 -0.93 18.28 -13.36
N SER A 382 -0.74 18.29 -14.68
CA SER A 382 -0.66 19.55 -15.44
C SER A 382 -2.06 20.10 -15.71
N ARG A 383 -2.23 21.43 -15.65
CA ARG A 383 -3.53 22.06 -15.95
C ARG A 383 -3.94 21.89 -17.41
N ALA A 384 -2.97 21.86 -18.32
CA ALA A 384 -3.22 21.62 -19.74
C ALA A 384 -3.88 20.26 -19.97
N ASP A 385 -3.28 19.17 -19.47
CA ASP A 385 -3.86 17.83 -19.59
C ASP A 385 -5.21 17.71 -18.87
N ARG A 386 -5.34 18.37 -17.71
CA ARG A 386 -6.61 18.46 -16.99
C ARG A 386 -7.74 19.03 -17.83
N TYR A 387 -7.54 20.21 -18.40
CA TYR A 387 -8.60 20.84 -19.17
C TYR A 387 -8.94 20.09 -20.45
N LEU A 388 -7.96 19.43 -21.09
CA LEU A 388 -8.19 18.55 -22.23
C LEU A 388 -9.01 17.32 -21.82
N THR A 389 -8.62 16.65 -20.74
CA THR A 389 -9.25 15.41 -20.26
C THR A 389 -10.66 15.66 -19.74
N GLU A 390 -10.88 16.75 -19.01
CA GLU A 390 -12.20 17.16 -18.52
C GLU A 390 -13.08 17.78 -19.64
N GLY A 391 -12.52 18.03 -20.83
CA GLY A 391 -13.24 18.63 -21.97
C GLY A 391 -13.66 20.09 -21.72
N THR A 392 -12.99 20.79 -20.82
CA THR A 392 -13.35 22.17 -20.41
C THR A 392 -12.66 23.24 -21.26
N LYS A 393 -11.58 22.88 -21.97
CA LYS A 393 -10.86 23.75 -22.92
C LYS A 393 -10.37 23.01 -24.16
N THR A 394 -10.30 23.76 -25.26
CA THR A 394 -9.65 23.36 -26.51
C THR A 394 -8.13 23.52 -26.43
N LYS A 395 -7.39 22.91 -27.37
CA LYS A 395 -5.93 23.05 -27.43
C LYS A 395 -5.51 24.50 -27.66
N GLU A 396 -6.27 25.23 -28.46
CA GLU A 396 -6.05 26.63 -28.80
C GLU A 396 -6.25 27.54 -27.59
N GLU A 397 -7.33 27.35 -26.80
CA GLU A 397 -7.54 28.12 -25.57
C GLU A 397 -6.41 27.87 -24.55
N ILE A 398 -5.92 26.63 -24.44
CA ILE A 398 -4.82 26.30 -23.51
C ILE A 398 -3.50 26.96 -23.95
N GLU A 399 -3.27 27.07 -25.26
CA GLU A 399 -2.13 27.80 -25.83
C GLU A 399 -2.21 29.29 -25.48
N GLU A 400 -3.39 29.91 -25.63
CA GLU A 400 -3.63 31.31 -25.25
C GLU A 400 -3.44 31.56 -23.75
N MET A 401 -3.77 30.57 -22.91
CA MET A 401 -3.55 30.60 -21.46
C MET A 401 -2.08 30.34 -21.08
N ASN A 402 -1.22 29.96 -22.02
CA ASN A 402 0.20 29.62 -21.79
C ASN A 402 0.38 28.57 -20.67
N LEU A 403 -0.37 27.46 -20.76
CA LEU A 403 -0.33 26.39 -19.75
C LEU A 403 0.43 25.13 -20.18
N TYR A 404 0.87 25.05 -21.43
CA TYR A 404 1.71 23.96 -21.89
C TYR A 404 3.14 24.11 -21.39
N GLY A 405 3.74 22.97 -21.00
CA GLY A 405 5.17 22.88 -20.80
C GLY A 405 5.92 22.92 -22.14
N LYS A 406 7.23 23.12 -22.07
CA LYS A 406 8.12 23.11 -23.24
C LYS A 406 9.32 22.21 -22.98
N CYS A 407 9.75 21.50 -24.01
CA CYS A 407 11.00 20.74 -24.02
C CYS A 407 11.98 21.40 -24.99
N ASN A 408 13.14 21.83 -24.47
CA ASN A 408 14.26 22.33 -25.27
C ASN A 408 15.48 21.43 -25.06
N GLY A 409 15.76 20.59 -26.05
CA GLY A 409 16.80 19.57 -25.99
C GLY A 409 16.49 18.54 -24.90
N LYS A 410 17.20 18.64 -23.77
CA LYS A 410 17.02 17.78 -22.59
C LYS A 410 16.11 18.38 -21.52
N VAL A 411 15.80 19.67 -21.62
CA VAL A 411 15.22 20.42 -20.50
C VAL A 411 13.74 20.62 -20.72
N ILE A 412 12.93 20.12 -19.79
CA ILE A 412 11.49 20.36 -19.73
C ILE A 412 11.22 21.39 -18.63
N THR A 413 10.43 22.41 -18.96
CA THR A 413 9.94 23.41 -18.00
C THR A 413 8.46 23.67 -18.21
N PHE A 414 7.80 24.13 -17.15
CA PHE A 414 6.41 24.56 -17.19
C PHE A 414 6.28 26.04 -16.86
N PRO A 415 5.36 26.78 -17.51
CA PRO A 415 5.04 28.16 -17.14
C PRO A 415 4.52 28.26 -15.71
N ASN A 416 4.54 29.49 -15.17
CA ASN A 416 3.98 29.75 -13.85
C ASN A 416 2.52 29.31 -13.78
N GLU A 417 2.16 28.71 -12.65
CA GLU A 417 0.82 28.20 -12.38
C GLU A 417 0.34 27.09 -13.34
N ALA A 418 1.17 26.54 -14.22
CA ALA A 418 0.74 25.56 -15.22
C ALA A 418 0.46 24.16 -14.63
N LEU A 419 0.82 23.93 -13.37
CA LEU A 419 0.63 22.65 -12.67
C LEU A 419 -0.47 22.78 -11.60
N CYS A 420 -0.97 21.65 -11.13
CA CYS A 420 -1.94 21.61 -10.04
C CYS A 420 -1.79 20.36 -9.16
N ILE A 421 -2.18 20.53 -7.89
CA ILE A 421 -2.13 19.51 -6.84
C ILE A 421 -3.48 19.42 -6.14
N LYS A 422 -3.89 18.21 -5.75
CA LYS A 422 -5.10 17.96 -4.95
C LYS A 422 -4.78 17.06 -3.77
N PHE A 423 -5.31 17.41 -2.60
CA PHE A 423 -5.17 16.67 -1.34
C PHE A 423 -6.47 15.88 -1.09
N ILE A 424 -6.50 14.62 -1.54
CA ILE A 424 -7.73 13.82 -1.65
C ILE A 424 -8.48 13.73 -0.31
N ASP A 425 -7.73 13.58 0.78
CA ASP A 425 -8.29 13.29 2.11
C ASP A 425 -8.70 14.53 2.91
N VAL A 426 -8.47 15.74 2.37
CA VAL A 426 -8.74 17.01 3.07
C VAL A 426 -9.95 17.72 2.48
N VAL A 427 -9.88 18.03 1.18
CA VAL A 427 -10.94 18.74 0.47
C VAL A 427 -10.88 18.42 -1.01
N ASP A 428 -12.05 18.26 -1.63
CA ASP A 428 -12.17 18.02 -3.06
C ASP A 428 -11.94 19.30 -3.87
N THR A 429 -10.68 19.76 -3.93
CA THR A 429 -10.31 20.98 -4.64
C THR A 429 -8.87 20.89 -5.16
N TRP A 430 -8.67 21.42 -6.37
CA TRP A 430 -7.35 21.57 -6.98
C TRP A 430 -6.74 22.91 -6.64
N TYR A 431 -5.50 22.88 -6.17
CA TYR A 431 -4.66 24.03 -5.90
C TYR A 431 -3.66 24.22 -7.03
N TRP A 432 -3.30 25.48 -7.30
CA TRP A 432 -2.35 25.78 -8.37
C TRP A 432 -0.94 25.58 -7.86
N ALA A 433 -0.10 25.04 -8.73
CA ALA A 433 1.28 24.72 -8.44
C ALA A 433 2.20 25.30 -9.52
N ASN A 434 3.50 25.24 -9.26
CA ASN A 434 4.54 25.88 -10.04
C ASN A 434 4.37 27.41 -10.08
N LEU A 435 3.96 28.03 -8.98
CA LEU A 435 3.65 29.47 -8.94
C LEU A 435 4.84 30.36 -9.34
N LYS A 436 6.06 29.93 -9.03
CA LYS A 436 7.31 30.63 -9.33
C LYS A 436 8.00 30.11 -10.60
N GLY A 437 7.45 29.08 -11.25
CA GLY A 437 8.09 28.44 -12.41
C GLY A 437 9.26 27.53 -12.01
N SER A 438 9.23 26.95 -10.81
CA SER A 438 10.31 26.15 -10.24
C SER A 438 10.51 24.79 -10.92
N PHE A 439 9.46 24.22 -11.52
CA PHE A 439 9.51 22.91 -12.16
C PHE A 439 10.58 22.88 -13.25
N LYS A 440 11.48 21.90 -13.15
CA LYS A 440 12.46 21.63 -14.18
C LYS A 440 12.80 20.14 -14.19
N LEU A 441 12.77 19.54 -15.36
CA LEU A 441 13.29 18.20 -15.57
C LEU A 441 14.41 18.24 -16.60
N VAL A 442 15.57 17.66 -16.26
CA VAL A 442 16.69 17.50 -17.19
C VAL A 442 16.84 16.03 -17.53
N LEU A 443 16.37 15.65 -18.71
CA LEU A 443 16.40 14.27 -19.21
C LEU A 443 17.84 13.80 -19.51
N PRO A 444 18.11 12.49 -19.42
CA PRO A 444 19.40 11.92 -19.82
C PRO A 444 19.62 12.00 -21.34
N VAL A 445 18.54 12.00 -22.12
CA VAL A 445 18.54 12.02 -23.59
C VAL A 445 18.07 13.37 -24.13
N ASP A 446 18.61 13.76 -25.28
CA ASP A 446 18.17 14.97 -26.00
C ASP A 446 16.99 14.62 -26.92
N VAL A 447 15.82 15.20 -26.63
CA VAL A 447 14.57 14.93 -27.35
C VAL A 447 14.56 15.62 -28.72
N THR A 448 15.36 16.68 -28.90
CA THR A 448 15.48 17.43 -30.15
C THR A 448 16.59 16.94 -31.07
N ALA A 449 17.54 16.13 -30.56
CA ALA A 449 18.61 15.53 -31.36
C ALA A 449 18.11 14.62 -32.50
N ASN A 450 16.87 14.13 -32.42
CA ASN A 450 16.18 13.38 -33.51
C ASN A 450 15.18 14.23 -34.30
N ILE A 451 15.14 15.55 -34.12
CA ILE A 451 14.43 16.49 -35.00
C ILE A 451 15.39 16.89 -36.12
N SER A 452 15.91 15.92 -36.87
CA SER A 452 16.07 16.17 -38.30
C SER A 452 14.64 16.23 -38.82
N GLY A 453 14.30 17.34 -39.50
CA GLY A 453 12.92 17.62 -39.89
C GLY A 453 12.24 16.40 -40.50
N VAL A 454 10.92 16.32 -40.36
CA VAL A 454 10.10 15.43 -41.19
C VAL A 454 10.27 15.87 -42.64
N ASP A 455 11.40 15.50 -43.21
CA ASP A 455 11.72 15.73 -44.59
C ASP A 455 11.11 14.53 -45.29
N ASN A 456 10.07 14.80 -46.06
CA ASN A 456 9.30 13.78 -46.72
C ASN A 456 10.26 13.04 -47.67
N ASP A 457 10.78 11.87 -47.28
CA ASP A 457 11.81 11.12 -48.04
C ASP A 457 11.47 10.96 -49.53
N LEU A 458 10.20 11.11 -49.91
CA LEU A 458 9.69 11.15 -51.28
C LEU A 458 10.22 12.32 -52.14
N THR A 459 10.72 13.42 -51.55
CA THR A 459 11.26 14.59 -52.26
C THR A 459 12.76 14.46 -52.56
N TYR A 460 13.45 13.52 -51.90
CA TYR A 460 14.87 13.28 -52.14
C TYR A 460 15.10 12.51 -53.45
N PRO A 461 16.20 12.79 -54.17
CA PRO A 461 16.56 12.03 -55.36
C PRO A 461 16.80 10.56 -55.01
N VAL A 462 16.30 9.67 -55.87
CA VAL A 462 16.53 8.23 -55.74
C VAL A 462 17.95 7.89 -56.17
N GLU A 463 18.69 7.20 -55.32
CA GLU A 463 20.02 6.66 -55.59
C GLU A 463 19.99 5.13 -55.57
N TYR A 464 20.80 4.49 -56.42
CA TYR A 464 20.95 3.04 -56.45
C TYR A 464 22.37 2.64 -56.08
N PHE A 465 22.50 1.55 -55.35
CA PHE A 465 23.79 0.97 -54.97
C PHE A 465 23.79 -0.53 -55.24
N THR A 466 24.96 -1.11 -55.54
CA THR A 466 25.14 -2.56 -55.53
C THR A 466 25.03 -3.11 -54.10
N LEU A 467 24.95 -4.43 -53.93
CA LEU A 467 24.90 -5.04 -52.60
C LEU A 467 26.18 -4.82 -51.78
N GLU A 468 27.28 -4.50 -52.47
CA GLU A 468 28.59 -4.14 -51.91
C GLU A 468 28.70 -2.64 -51.59
N GLY A 469 27.64 -1.85 -51.82
CA GLY A 469 27.57 -0.43 -51.46
C GLY A 469 28.15 0.53 -52.50
N VAL A 470 28.41 0.09 -53.73
CA VAL A 470 28.90 0.95 -54.82
C VAL A 470 27.73 1.67 -55.49
N LYS A 471 27.79 3.02 -55.59
CA LYS A 471 26.74 3.82 -56.24
C LYS A 471 26.68 3.55 -57.75
N VAL A 472 25.48 3.35 -58.28
CA VAL A 472 25.19 3.05 -59.69
C VAL A 472 24.26 4.13 -60.26
N GLY A 473 24.62 4.69 -61.42
CA GLY A 473 23.77 5.63 -62.15
C GLY A 473 22.50 4.95 -62.67
N LYS A 474 21.39 5.67 -62.74
CA LYS A 474 20.08 5.11 -63.16
C LYS A 474 20.14 4.56 -64.59
N GLU A 475 20.88 5.24 -65.46
CA GLU A 475 21.19 4.86 -66.85
C GLU A 475 22.09 3.63 -66.98
N SER A 476 22.75 3.20 -65.90
CA SER A 476 23.67 2.07 -65.86
C SER A 476 23.07 0.85 -65.13
N LEU A 477 21.78 0.88 -64.79
CA LEU A 477 21.10 -0.25 -64.16
C LEU A 477 20.88 -1.36 -65.18
N SER A 478 21.34 -2.57 -64.84
CA SER A 478 21.06 -3.80 -65.57
C SER A 478 20.16 -4.71 -64.73
N PRO A 479 19.51 -5.73 -65.29
CA PRO A 479 18.67 -6.63 -64.51
C PRO A 479 19.43 -7.26 -63.33
N GLY A 480 18.94 -7.07 -62.10
CA GLY A 480 19.67 -7.45 -60.89
C GLY A 480 19.08 -6.90 -59.58
N ILE A 481 19.70 -7.24 -58.46
CA ILE A 481 19.31 -6.78 -57.12
C ILE A 481 20.15 -5.56 -56.73
N TYR A 482 19.49 -4.47 -56.33
CA TYR A 482 20.12 -3.22 -55.93
C TYR A 482 19.55 -2.72 -54.61
N ILE A 483 20.30 -1.86 -53.91
CA ILE A 483 19.82 -1.07 -52.78
C ILE A 483 19.33 0.27 -53.34
N LYS A 484 18.03 0.53 -53.24
CA LYS A 484 17.42 1.83 -53.54
C LYS A 484 17.43 2.66 -52.26
N LYS A 485 18.10 3.81 -52.29
CA LYS A 485 18.09 4.79 -51.21
C LYS A 485 17.31 6.03 -51.64
N GLN A 486 16.44 6.54 -50.76
CA GLN A 486 15.74 7.80 -50.95
C GLN A 486 15.58 8.47 -49.58
N GLY A 487 16.27 9.60 -49.39
CA GLY A 487 16.38 10.24 -48.07
C GLY A 487 17.02 9.31 -47.04
N SER A 488 16.35 9.11 -45.91
CA SER A 488 16.74 8.23 -44.82
C SER A 488 16.41 6.74 -45.06
N LYS A 489 15.53 6.43 -46.02
CA LYS A 489 15.07 5.07 -46.32
C LYS A 489 15.98 4.36 -47.31
N SER A 490 16.25 3.08 -47.05
CA SER A 490 16.88 2.16 -47.99
C SER A 490 16.09 0.87 -48.11
N SER A 491 16.00 0.30 -49.30
CA SER A 491 15.26 -0.92 -49.59
C SER A 491 15.95 -1.74 -50.68
N LYS A 492 15.85 -3.08 -50.60
CA LYS A 492 16.31 -3.94 -51.69
C LYS A 492 15.25 -3.95 -52.79
N VAL A 493 15.67 -3.70 -54.02
CA VAL A 493 14.80 -3.70 -55.21
C VAL A 493 15.37 -4.62 -56.28
N ILE A 494 14.49 -5.24 -57.06
CA ILE A 494 14.85 -6.00 -58.24
C ILE A 494 14.60 -5.11 -59.46
N ILE A 495 15.65 -4.81 -60.21
CA ILE A 495 15.53 -4.20 -61.53
C ILE A 495 15.37 -5.35 -62.54
N LYS A 496 14.34 -5.28 -63.37
CA LYS A 496 14.00 -6.31 -64.37
C LYS A 496 14.52 -5.94 -65.75
#